data_AF-A0A3D0M8B1-F1
#
_entry.id   AF-A0A3D0M8B1-F1
#
_cell.length_a   1.000
_cell.length_b   1.000
_cell.length_c   1.000
_cell.angle_alpha   90.00
_cell.angle_beta   90.00
_cell.angle_gamma   90.00
#
_symmetry.space_group_name_H-M   'P 1'
#
loop_
_entity.id
_entity.type
_entity.pdbx_description
1 polymer ?
#
loop_
_entity_poly.entity_id
_entity_poly.type
_entity_poly.pdbx_seq_one_letter_code
_entity_poly.pdbx_strand_id
1 'polypeptide(L)'
;MTSESNLTVRQSYLWAIVLVIAGLAFILSFSIAAPILIRPLYTLRIDSMHLTQMSGLTKDQIKEAYNEVLDYCIGRTDTFSAGILPYSQSGASHFADCRRLFILDFQVLAVSAALLLINGLVRLFMNRRKRLAADSNAIGSNANGGSAVGCKVGRANIYQPSRLGSMGWPFYSGLIMLILAALLGICSAIDFERLFLFLHGVLFPGKTNWVFDPDTDPVINILPEEFFLQCMIVIAVLLVGLSIVFMLTGRTKKDVVTKDSPGES
;
A
#
# COMPACT_ATOMS: atom_id res chain seq x y z
N MET A 1 6.33 15.85 37.75
CA MET A 1 7.23 15.50 36.63
C MET A 1 6.94 14.14 35.97
N THR A 2 6.18 13.23 36.60
CA THR A 2 5.88 11.88 36.05
C THR A 2 4.64 11.82 35.14
N SER A 3 3.68 12.75 35.25
CA SER A 3 2.45 12.72 34.44
C SER A 3 2.71 13.12 32.98
N GLU A 4 3.43 14.22 32.74
CA GLU A 4 3.70 14.71 31.37
C GLU A 4 4.65 13.81 30.56
N SER A 5 5.65 13.20 31.22
CA SER A 5 6.53 12.23 30.58
C SER A 5 5.77 10.98 30.12
N ASN A 6 4.77 10.54 30.87
CA ASN A 6 3.93 9.41 30.49
C ASN A 6 2.96 9.76 29.35
N LEU A 7 2.43 10.98 29.31
CA LEU A 7 1.56 11.44 28.20
C LEU A 7 2.32 11.52 26.87
N THR A 8 3.49 12.14 26.87
CA THR A 8 4.33 12.31 25.65
C THR A 8 4.80 10.98 25.07
N VAL A 9 5.15 10.02 25.92
CA VAL A 9 5.50 8.65 25.51
C VAL A 9 4.28 7.92 24.93
N ARG A 10 3.12 7.97 25.59
CA ARG A 10 1.87 7.38 25.07
C ARG A 10 1.46 7.96 23.72
N GLN A 11 1.55 9.28 23.56
CA GLN A 11 1.25 9.97 22.31
C GLN A 11 2.16 9.50 21.15
N SER A 12 3.42 9.19 21.44
CA SER A 12 4.37 8.66 20.46
C SER A 12 4.00 7.25 19.98
N TYR A 13 3.51 6.39 20.86
CA TYR A 13 3.05 5.03 20.50
C TYR A 13 1.77 5.03 19.67
N LEU A 14 0.78 5.84 20.06
CA LEU A 14 -0.46 5.98 19.30
C LEU A 14 -0.19 6.41 17.86
N TRP A 15 0.72 7.37 17.69
CA TRP A 15 1.11 7.87 16.39
C TRP A 15 1.82 6.80 15.54
N ALA A 16 2.68 5.98 16.15
CA ALA A 16 3.31 4.85 15.47
C ALA A 16 2.29 3.79 15.01
N ILE A 17 1.28 3.50 15.82
CA ILE A 17 0.20 2.56 15.46
C ILE A 17 -0.59 3.09 14.26
N VAL A 18 -0.99 4.37 14.28
CA VAL A 18 -1.70 5.01 13.16
C VAL A 18 -0.93 4.89 11.86
N LEU A 19 0.38 5.12 11.89
CA LEU A 19 1.22 4.97 10.71
C LEU A 19 1.37 3.54 10.23
N VAL A 20 1.43 2.56 11.14
CA VAL A 20 1.46 1.16 10.74
C VAL A 20 0.17 0.83 10.00
N ILE A 21 -0.98 1.18 10.57
CA ILE A 21 -2.29 0.99 9.94
C ILE A 21 -2.37 1.71 8.59
N ALA A 22 -1.92 2.96 8.50
CA ALA A 22 -1.89 3.71 7.25
C ALA A 22 -0.95 3.07 6.21
N GLY A 23 0.21 2.56 6.62
CA GLY A 23 1.14 1.84 5.76
C GLY A 23 0.54 0.54 5.21
N LEU A 24 -0.09 -0.25 6.08
CA LEU A 24 -0.82 -1.46 5.70
C LEU A 24 -1.93 -1.12 4.70
N ALA A 25 -2.80 -0.16 5.03
CA ALA A 25 -3.89 0.28 4.17
C ALA A 25 -3.38 0.75 2.80
N PHE A 26 -2.29 1.52 2.76
CA PHE A 26 -1.69 2.00 1.51
C PHE A 26 -1.20 0.84 0.64
N ILE A 27 -0.40 -0.08 1.20
CA ILE A 27 0.19 -1.20 0.45
C ILE A 27 -0.91 -2.10 -0.14
N LEU A 28 -1.93 -2.42 0.66
CA LEU A 28 -3.06 -3.24 0.21
C LEU A 28 -3.86 -2.54 -0.89
N SER A 29 -4.31 -1.31 -0.62
CA SER A 29 -5.21 -0.60 -1.55
C SER A 29 -4.50 -0.27 -2.86
N PHE A 30 -3.21 0.11 -2.82
CA PHE A 30 -2.45 0.34 -4.04
C PHE A 30 -2.35 -0.93 -4.89
N SER A 31 -2.14 -2.09 -4.25
CA SER A 31 -1.97 -3.35 -4.96
C SER A 31 -3.26 -3.80 -5.66
N ILE A 32 -4.43 -3.51 -5.06
CA ILE A 32 -5.76 -3.75 -5.66
C ILE A 32 -6.07 -2.72 -6.75
N ALA A 33 -5.78 -1.44 -6.50
CA ALA A 33 -6.05 -0.36 -7.44
C ALA A 33 -5.22 -0.47 -8.74
N ALA A 34 -3.97 -0.92 -8.66
CA ALA A 34 -3.07 -0.99 -9.80
C ALA A 34 -3.63 -1.80 -11.00
N PRO A 35 -4.06 -3.08 -10.85
CA PRO A 35 -4.63 -3.84 -11.96
C PRO A 35 -5.93 -3.25 -12.51
N ILE A 36 -6.72 -2.56 -11.68
CA ILE A 36 -7.96 -1.89 -12.10
C ILE A 36 -7.64 -0.66 -12.97
N LEU A 37 -6.64 0.13 -12.58
CA LEU A 37 -6.28 1.37 -13.26
C LEU A 37 -5.43 1.14 -14.52
N ILE A 38 -4.57 0.11 -14.54
CA ILE A 38 -3.67 -0.19 -15.66
C ILE A 38 -4.37 -1.13 -16.65
N ARG A 39 -5.43 -0.62 -17.30
CA ARG A 39 -6.22 -1.35 -18.30
C ARG A 39 -5.42 -2.02 -19.43
N PRO A 40 -4.28 -1.46 -19.91
CA PRO A 40 -3.46 -2.14 -20.90
C PRO A 40 -3.01 -3.55 -20.49
N LEU A 41 -2.87 -3.84 -19.19
CA LEU A 41 -2.53 -5.19 -18.71
C LEU A 41 -3.52 -6.24 -19.20
N TYR A 42 -4.82 -5.94 -19.19
CA TYR A 42 -5.83 -6.84 -19.72
C TYR A 42 -5.67 -7.03 -21.24
N THR A 43 -5.45 -5.95 -21.98
CA THR A 43 -5.36 -6.00 -23.45
C THR A 43 -4.19 -6.84 -23.97
N LEU A 44 -3.09 -6.90 -23.20
CA LEU A 44 -1.93 -7.74 -23.49
C LEU A 44 -2.21 -9.23 -23.29
N ARG A 45 -3.25 -9.58 -22.52
CA ARG A 45 -3.57 -10.95 -22.12
C ARG A 45 -4.73 -11.56 -22.92
N ILE A 46 -5.50 -10.74 -23.64
CA ILE A 46 -6.64 -11.20 -24.47
C ILE A 46 -6.21 -12.35 -25.39
N ASP A 47 -5.09 -12.20 -26.09
CA ASP A 47 -4.63 -13.21 -27.06
C ASP A 47 -4.09 -14.46 -26.35
N SER A 48 -3.37 -14.29 -25.24
CA SER A 48 -2.81 -15.42 -24.47
C SER A 48 -3.87 -16.27 -23.78
N MET A 49 -5.04 -15.70 -23.49
CA MET A 49 -6.17 -16.40 -22.87
C MET A 49 -7.19 -16.91 -23.89
N HIS A 50 -6.92 -16.75 -25.19
CA HIS A 50 -7.81 -17.20 -26.27
C HIS A 50 -9.26 -16.67 -26.15
N LEU A 51 -9.43 -15.44 -25.63
CA LEU A 51 -10.76 -14.91 -25.33
C LEU A 51 -11.62 -14.70 -26.59
N THR A 52 -11.00 -14.41 -27.73
CA THR A 52 -11.71 -14.24 -29.00
C THR A 52 -12.33 -15.56 -29.47
N GLN A 53 -11.65 -16.68 -29.24
CA GLN A 53 -12.18 -18.01 -29.53
C GLN A 53 -13.29 -18.42 -28.55
N MET A 54 -13.13 -18.12 -27.26
CA MET A 54 -14.10 -18.48 -26.23
C MET A 54 -15.40 -17.68 -26.29
N SER A 55 -15.30 -16.37 -26.54
CA SER A 55 -16.46 -15.46 -26.56
C SER A 55 -17.08 -15.30 -27.95
N GLY A 56 -16.38 -15.69 -29.01
CA GLY A 56 -16.78 -15.40 -30.39
C GLY A 56 -16.70 -13.91 -30.79
N LEU A 57 -16.11 -13.07 -29.93
CA LEU A 57 -15.98 -11.64 -30.15
C LEU A 57 -14.62 -11.25 -30.73
N THR A 58 -14.59 -10.11 -31.42
CA THR A 58 -13.34 -9.47 -31.83
C THR A 58 -12.62 -8.88 -30.62
N LYS A 59 -11.29 -8.72 -30.74
CA LYS A 59 -10.46 -8.11 -29.69
C LYS A 59 -10.94 -6.72 -29.28
N ASP A 60 -11.43 -5.91 -30.22
CA ASP A 60 -11.93 -4.57 -29.92
C ASP A 60 -13.27 -4.59 -29.19
N GLN A 61 -14.18 -5.48 -29.55
CA GLN A 61 -15.44 -5.68 -28.79
C GLN A 61 -15.16 -6.14 -27.36
N ILE A 62 -14.19 -7.04 -27.15
CA ILE A 62 -13.78 -7.49 -25.81
C ILE A 62 -13.21 -6.33 -25.00
N LYS A 63 -12.36 -5.49 -25.62
CA LYS A 63 -11.77 -4.31 -24.97
C LYS A 63 -12.85 -3.29 -24.59
N GLU A 64 -13.80 -3.04 -25.47
CA GLU A 64 -14.93 -2.13 -25.24
C GLU A 64 -15.78 -2.61 -24.07
N ALA A 65 -16.24 -3.86 -24.12
CA ALA A 65 -17.03 -4.46 -23.04
C ALA A 65 -16.31 -4.41 -21.68
N TYR A 66 -15.02 -4.79 -21.64
CA TYR A 66 -14.19 -4.68 -20.43
C TYR A 66 -14.07 -3.24 -19.93
N ASN A 67 -13.85 -2.28 -20.83
CA ASN A 67 -13.71 -0.88 -20.49
C ASN A 67 -15.01 -0.31 -19.90
N GLU A 68 -16.16 -0.60 -20.50
CA GLU A 68 -17.45 -0.10 -20.02
C GLU A 68 -17.80 -0.64 -18.63
N VAL A 69 -17.58 -1.94 -18.40
CA VAL A 69 -17.76 -2.56 -17.07
C VAL A 69 -16.86 -1.86 -16.05
N LEU A 70 -15.58 -1.64 -16.38
CA LEU A 70 -14.67 -0.95 -15.47
C LEU A 70 -14.99 0.54 -15.30
N ASP A 71 -15.41 1.25 -16.34
CA ASP A 71 -15.80 2.66 -16.27
C ASP A 71 -16.98 2.83 -15.31
N TYR A 72 -17.96 1.93 -15.36
CA TYR A 72 -19.02 1.90 -14.36
C TYR A 72 -18.48 1.58 -12.95
N CYS A 73 -17.65 0.54 -12.82
CA CYS A 73 -17.12 0.11 -11.51
C CYS A 73 -16.25 1.18 -10.83
N ILE A 74 -15.56 2.04 -11.59
CA ILE A 74 -14.77 3.13 -11.02
C ILE A 74 -15.54 4.46 -10.93
N GLY A 75 -16.83 4.46 -11.26
CA GLY A 75 -17.72 5.62 -11.12
C GLY A 75 -17.58 6.68 -12.20
N ARG A 76 -17.09 6.33 -13.40
CA ARG A 76 -17.10 7.24 -14.57
C ARG A 76 -18.47 7.33 -15.24
N THR A 77 -19.28 6.29 -15.13
CA THR A 77 -20.65 6.26 -15.64
C THR A 77 -21.62 5.90 -14.52
N ASP A 78 -22.85 6.39 -14.58
CA ASP A 78 -23.88 6.10 -13.59
C ASP A 78 -24.77 4.91 -13.96
N THR A 79 -24.79 4.55 -15.25
CA THR A 79 -25.53 3.40 -15.77
C THR A 79 -24.58 2.25 -16.09
N PHE A 80 -24.94 1.03 -15.68
CA PHE A 80 -24.18 -0.16 -16.02
C PHE A 80 -24.29 -0.48 -17.51
N SER A 81 -23.14 -0.82 -18.12
CA SER A 81 -23.06 -1.27 -19.50
C SER A 81 -21.91 -2.26 -19.64
N ALA A 82 -22.05 -3.19 -20.58
CA ALA A 82 -21.07 -4.23 -20.90
C ALA A 82 -20.77 -4.26 -22.41
N GLY A 83 -20.84 -3.10 -23.07
CA GLY A 83 -20.75 -2.95 -24.50
C GLY A 83 -21.83 -3.75 -25.22
N ILE A 84 -21.40 -4.59 -26.15
CA ILE A 84 -22.28 -5.46 -26.94
C ILE A 84 -22.81 -6.67 -26.17
N LEU A 85 -22.26 -6.99 -25.00
CA LEU A 85 -22.64 -8.17 -24.25
C LEU A 85 -24.01 -7.98 -23.55
N PRO A 86 -24.95 -8.93 -23.69
CA PRO A 86 -26.13 -8.94 -22.84
C PRO A 86 -25.75 -9.17 -21.38
N TYR A 87 -26.63 -8.77 -20.48
CA TYR A 87 -26.48 -8.98 -19.05
C TYR A 87 -27.85 -9.13 -18.37
N SER A 88 -27.89 -9.88 -17.29
CA SER A 88 -29.05 -10.00 -16.41
C SER A 88 -29.06 -8.87 -15.36
N GLN A 89 -30.22 -8.61 -14.75
CA GLN A 89 -30.28 -7.68 -13.60
C GLN A 89 -29.46 -8.19 -12.41
N SER A 90 -29.39 -9.51 -12.22
CA SER A 90 -28.54 -10.11 -11.20
C SER A 90 -27.07 -9.80 -11.48
N GLY A 91 -26.60 -10.01 -12.72
CA GLY A 91 -25.24 -9.70 -13.15
C GLY A 91 -24.87 -8.23 -12.96
N ALA A 92 -25.72 -7.33 -13.44
CA ALA A 92 -25.54 -5.89 -13.25
C ALA A 92 -25.50 -5.48 -11.77
N SER A 93 -26.32 -6.13 -10.92
CA SER A 93 -26.33 -5.87 -9.47
C SER A 93 -25.02 -6.25 -8.80
N HIS A 94 -24.34 -7.30 -9.27
CA HIS A 94 -23.03 -7.68 -8.75
C HIS A 94 -21.97 -6.61 -9.06
N PHE A 95 -21.93 -6.09 -10.29
CA PHE A 95 -21.03 -5.00 -10.64
C PHE A 95 -21.34 -3.70 -9.88
N ALA A 96 -22.61 -3.47 -9.49
CA ALA A 96 -22.97 -2.38 -8.60
C ALA A 96 -22.38 -2.56 -7.18
N ASP A 97 -22.27 -3.80 -6.70
CA ASP A 97 -21.58 -4.10 -5.44
C ASP A 97 -20.06 -3.89 -5.58
N CYS A 98 -19.45 -4.39 -6.66
CA CYS A 98 -18.03 -4.17 -6.97
C CYS A 98 -17.68 -2.69 -7.07
N ARG A 99 -18.55 -1.87 -7.68
CA ARG A 99 -18.38 -0.41 -7.76
C ARG A 99 -18.17 0.22 -6.39
N ARG A 100 -18.97 -0.17 -5.39
CA ARG A 100 -18.85 0.37 -4.03
C ARG A 100 -17.50 0.02 -3.41
N LEU A 101 -17.05 -1.22 -3.60
CA LEU A 101 -15.76 -1.69 -3.08
C LEU A 101 -14.58 -1.00 -3.77
N PHE A 102 -14.61 -0.82 -5.09
CA PHE A 102 -13.54 -0.16 -5.84
C PHE A 102 -13.42 1.32 -5.49
N ILE A 103 -14.55 2.03 -5.36
CA ILE A 103 -14.56 3.43 -4.92
C ILE A 103 -14.02 3.55 -3.49
N LEU A 104 -14.43 2.64 -2.60
CA LEU A 104 -13.92 2.60 -1.23
C LEU A 104 -12.40 2.35 -1.19
N ASP A 105 -11.90 1.40 -1.99
CA ASP A 105 -10.47 1.11 -2.13
C ASP A 105 -9.68 2.36 -2.54
N PHE A 106 -10.16 3.09 -3.55
CA PHE A 106 -9.52 4.35 -3.98
C PHE A 106 -9.55 5.44 -2.91
N GLN A 107 -10.62 5.52 -2.11
CA GLN A 107 -10.68 6.44 -0.98
C GLN A 107 -9.68 6.06 0.11
N VAL A 108 -9.59 4.78 0.45
CA VAL A 108 -8.60 4.27 1.43
C VAL A 108 -7.18 4.53 0.93
N LEU A 109 -6.91 4.30 -0.36
CA LEU A 109 -5.63 4.61 -0.99
C LEU A 109 -5.30 6.10 -0.87
N ALA A 110 -6.24 6.99 -1.21
CA ALA A 110 -6.01 8.43 -1.15
C ALA A 110 -5.75 8.93 0.28
N VAL A 111 -6.56 8.49 1.25
CA VAL A 111 -6.43 8.90 2.66
C VAL A 111 -5.12 8.38 3.26
N SER A 112 -4.79 7.10 3.04
CA SER A 112 -3.54 6.52 3.54
C SER A 112 -2.32 7.18 2.90
N ALA A 113 -2.33 7.42 1.59
CA ALA A 113 -1.27 8.16 0.90
C ALA A 113 -1.08 9.57 1.47
N ALA A 114 -2.17 10.31 1.69
CA ALA A 114 -2.13 11.65 2.27
C ALA A 114 -1.53 11.66 3.68
N LEU A 115 -1.95 10.73 4.56
CA LEU A 115 -1.41 10.60 5.91
C LEU A 115 0.10 10.32 5.91
N LEU A 116 0.54 9.39 5.06
CA LEU A 116 1.96 9.04 4.93
C LEU A 116 2.79 10.21 4.33
N LEU A 117 2.23 10.91 3.35
CA LEU A 117 2.87 12.08 2.74
C LEU A 117 3.02 13.23 3.74
N ILE A 118 1.95 13.58 4.46
CA ILE A 118 1.96 14.64 5.50
C ILE A 118 2.99 14.31 6.57
N ASN A 119 3.03 13.06 7.05
CA ASN A 119 4.08 12.60 7.98
C ASN A 119 5.49 12.86 7.43
N GLY A 120 5.73 12.44 6.20
CA GLY A 120 7.01 12.60 5.52
C GLY A 120 7.41 14.07 5.44
N LEU A 121 6.50 14.94 5.01
CA LEU A 121 6.71 16.38 4.90
C LEU A 121 6.99 17.05 6.25
N VAL A 122 6.23 16.71 7.30
CA VAL A 122 6.45 17.24 8.66
C VAL A 122 7.83 16.84 9.18
N ARG A 123 8.23 15.57 9.01
CA ARG A 123 9.56 15.08 9.40
C ARG A 123 10.67 15.80 8.63
N LEU A 124 10.51 15.97 7.33
CA LEU A 124 11.46 16.70 6.48
C LEU A 124 11.59 18.17 6.92
N PHE A 125 10.48 18.84 7.17
CA PHE A 125 10.46 20.24 7.62
C PHE A 125 11.16 20.40 8.99
N MET A 126 10.80 19.55 9.97
CA MET A 126 11.43 19.56 11.29
C MET A 126 12.93 19.27 11.22
N ASN A 127 13.36 18.32 10.38
CA ASN A 127 14.77 17.99 10.20
C ASN A 127 15.55 19.14 9.54
N ARG A 128 14.96 19.84 8.56
CA ARG A 128 15.55 21.04 7.96
C ARG A 128 15.70 22.15 9.00
N ARG A 129 14.67 22.43 9.81
CA ARG A 129 14.73 23.45 10.87
C ARG A 129 15.82 23.16 11.90
N LYS A 130 15.97 21.90 12.32
CA LYS A 130 17.05 21.47 13.24
C LYS A 130 18.44 21.70 12.65
N ARG A 131 18.65 21.40 11.37
CA ARG A 131 19.93 21.65 10.67
C ARG A 131 20.25 23.13 10.61
N LEU A 132 19.29 23.97 10.19
CA LEU A 132 19.48 25.43 10.13
C LEU A 132 19.81 26.03 11.52
N ALA A 133 19.16 25.55 12.59
CA ALA A 133 19.48 25.99 13.94
C ALA A 133 20.89 25.56 14.38
N ALA A 134 21.35 24.37 14.00
CA ALA A 134 22.70 23.91 14.28
C ALA A 134 23.75 24.73 13.54
N ASP A 135 23.51 25.03 12.26
CA ASP A 135 24.42 25.85 11.43
C ASP A 135 24.51 27.29 11.96
N SER A 136 23.39 27.89 12.36
CA SER A 136 23.36 29.23 12.96
C SER A 136 24.14 29.31 14.28
N ASN A 137 24.01 28.29 15.14
CA ASN A 137 24.76 28.23 16.41
C ASN A 137 26.27 28.05 16.18
N ALA A 138 26.66 27.30 15.14
CA ALA A 138 28.06 27.12 14.77
C ALA A 138 28.70 28.43 14.27
N ILE A 139 27.96 29.24 13.49
CA ILE A 139 28.44 30.54 13.01
C ILE A 139 28.57 31.54 14.17
N GLY A 140 27.58 31.62 15.06
CA GLY A 140 27.61 32.53 16.21
C GLY A 140 28.76 32.26 17.18
N SER A 141 29.17 30.98 17.34
CA SER A 141 30.34 30.61 18.15
C SER A 141 31.67 31.08 17.54
N ASN A 142 31.76 31.26 16.22
CA ASN A 142 33.01 31.61 15.54
C ASN A 142 33.18 33.14 15.38
N ALA A 143 32.09 33.91 15.41
CA ALA A 143 32.10 35.37 15.27
C ALA A 143 32.49 36.13 16.55
N ASN A 144 32.35 35.52 17.73
CA ASN A 144 32.59 36.17 19.03
C ASN A 144 34.06 36.16 19.50
N GLY A 145 35.05 35.99 18.60
CA GLY A 145 36.44 36.43 18.80
C GLY A 145 37.14 36.06 20.11
N GLY A 146 36.75 34.96 20.77
CA GLY A 146 37.38 34.51 22.01
C GLY A 146 38.48 33.50 21.71
N SER A 147 39.74 33.87 21.96
CA SER A 147 40.84 32.93 22.13
C SER A 147 40.56 32.04 23.34
N ALA A 148 39.76 31.00 23.15
CA ALA A 148 39.66 29.90 24.07
C ALA A 148 40.61 28.82 23.54
N VAL A 149 41.79 28.74 24.15
CA VAL A 149 42.52 27.46 24.27
C VAL A 149 41.64 26.57 25.15
N GLY A 150 40.56 26.06 24.57
CA GLY A 150 39.72 25.03 25.13
C GLY A 150 40.09 23.76 24.42
N CYS A 151 40.67 22.81 25.17
CA CYS A 151 40.89 21.44 24.74
C CYS A 151 39.74 20.99 23.83
N LYS A 152 40.05 20.54 22.61
CA LYS A 152 39.12 19.71 21.83
C LYS A 152 38.90 18.44 22.63
N VAL A 153 38.02 18.49 23.63
CA VAL A 153 37.53 17.30 24.31
C VAL A 153 36.76 16.54 23.25
N GLY A 154 37.43 15.55 22.68
CA GLY A 154 36.84 14.61 21.74
C GLY A 154 35.67 13.95 22.46
N ARG A 155 34.46 14.36 22.09
CA ARG A 155 33.22 13.63 22.37
C ARG A 155 33.44 12.20 21.90
N ALA A 156 33.71 11.25 22.80
CA ALA A 156 34.12 9.88 22.49
C ALA A 156 32.91 8.94 22.29
N ASN A 157 32.57 8.55 21.06
CA ASN A 157 31.47 7.62 20.70
C ASN A 157 31.19 6.49 21.72
N ILE A 158 30.24 6.66 22.65
CA ILE A 158 29.63 5.54 23.38
C ILE A 158 28.18 5.41 22.95
N TYR A 159 28.09 4.55 21.95
CA TYR A 159 26.99 3.66 21.67
C TYR A 159 26.20 3.30 22.92
N GLN A 160 25.03 3.91 23.12
CA GLN A 160 23.94 3.19 23.77
C GLN A 160 23.40 2.22 22.73
N PRO A 161 23.53 0.90 22.91
CA PRO A 161 22.97 -0.04 21.97
C PRO A 161 21.44 0.12 22.04
N SER A 162 20.84 0.55 20.93
CA SER A 162 19.42 0.35 20.75
C SER A 162 19.17 -1.16 20.73
N ARG A 163 18.65 -1.68 21.86
CA ARG A 163 18.12 -3.04 22.04
C ARG A 163 17.26 -3.39 20.82
N LEU A 164 17.57 -4.52 20.17
CA LEU A 164 16.86 -5.35 19.17
C LEU A 164 15.46 -4.95 18.61
N GLY A 165 15.13 -3.66 18.52
CA GLY A 165 13.81 -3.11 18.19
C GLY A 165 13.90 -1.72 17.58
N SER A 166 15.04 -1.39 16.96
CA SER A 166 15.35 -0.08 16.38
C SER A 166 14.68 0.20 15.03
N MET A 167 13.75 -0.65 14.59
CA MET A 167 13.12 -0.49 13.27
C MET A 167 11.94 0.48 13.33
N GLY A 168 11.82 1.35 12.34
CA GLY A 168 10.71 2.31 12.25
C GLY A 168 9.39 1.65 11.86
N TRP A 169 8.29 2.37 12.01
CA TRP A 169 6.96 1.95 11.56
C TRP A 169 6.88 1.43 10.11
N PRO A 170 7.66 1.92 9.10
CA PRO A 170 7.58 1.38 7.75
C PRO A 170 8.03 -0.07 7.72
N PHE A 171 9.00 -0.43 8.57
CA PHE A 171 9.52 -1.79 8.65
C PHE A 171 8.46 -2.78 9.11
N TYR A 172 7.76 -2.48 10.20
CA TYR A 172 6.72 -3.37 10.72
C TYR A 172 5.53 -3.47 9.76
N SER A 173 5.15 -2.36 9.11
CA SER A 173 4.11 -2.36 8.08
C SER A 173 4.48 -3.30 6.93
N GLY A 174 5.71 -3.17 6.40
CA GLY A 174 6.21 -4.02 5.33
C GLY A 174 6.36 -5.49 5.77
N LEU A 175 6.82 -5.76 6.99
CA LEU A 175 6.95 -7.14 7.49
C LEU A 175 5.60 -7.85 7.60
N ILE A 176 4.59 -7.18 8.18
CA ILE A 176 3.24 -7.74 8.31
C ILE A 176 2.65 -7.98 6.91
N MET A 177 2.76 -7.02 6.00
CA MET A 177 2.26 -7.21 4.64
C MET A 177 3.01 -8.27 3.86
N LEU A 178 4.31 -8.43 4.05
CA LEU A 178 5.09 -9.48 3.40
C LEU A 178 4.57 -10.87 3.77
N ILE A 179 4.25 -11.08 5.06
CA ILE A 179 3.69 -12.34 5.54
C ILE A 179 2.30 -12.58 4.94
N LEU A 180 1.43 -11.58 4.94
CA LEU A 180 0.09 -11.68 4.36
C LEU A 180 0.15 -11.93 2.84
N ALA A 181 1.05 -11.26 2.13
CA ALA A 181 1.25 -11.44 0.70
C ALA A 181 1.77 -12.84 0.35
N ALA A 182 2.70 -13.37 1.13
CA ALA A 182 3.21 -14.73 0.96
C ALA A 182 2.09 -15.77 1.18
N LEU A 183 1.29 -15.61 2.24
CA LEU A 183 0.15 -16.48 2.50
C LEU A 183 -0.88 -16.42 1.37
N LEU A 184 -1.23 -15.21 0.93
CA LEU A 184 -2.16 -14.99 -0.19
C LEU A 184 -1.63 -15.67 -1.47
N GLY A 185 -0.37 -15.43 -1.83
CA GLY A 185 0.24 -16.03 -3.02
C GLY A 185 0.29 -17.55 -2.98
N ILE A 186 0.64 -18.14 -1.82
CA ILE A 186 0.65 -19.60 -1.64
C ILE A 186 -0.76 -20.17 -1.75
N CYS A 187 -1.77 -19.55 -1.11
CA CYS A 187 -3.15 -20.03 -1.19
C CYS A 187 -3.69 -19.97 -2.62
N SER A 188 -3.46 -18.86 -3.33
CA SER A 188 -3.85 -18.70 -4.74
C SER A 188 -3.22 -19.75 -5.65
N ALA A 189 -1.98 -20.17 -5.37
CA ALA A 189 -1.26 -21.15 -6.18
C ALA A 189 -1.71 -22.60 -5.92
N ILE A 190 -2.29 -22.89 -4.75
CA ILE A 190 -2.76 -24.24 -4.39
C ILE A 190 -4.18 -24.48 -4.92
N ASP A 191 -5.10 -23.56 -4.66
CA ASP A 191 -6.52 -23.71 -5.01
C ASP A 191 -7.16 -22.32 -5.19
N PHE A 192 -7.06 -21.80 -6.41
CA PHE A 192 -7.55 -20.47 -6.73
C PHE A 192 -9.08 -20.38 -6.59
N GLU A 193 -9.81 -21.38 -7.08
CA GLU A 193 -11.27 -21.41 -7.05
C GLU A 193 -11.80 -21.31 -5.61
N ARG A 194 -11.28 -22.13 -4.68
CA ARG A 194 -11.68 -22.03 -3.27
C ARG A 194 -11.37 -20.68 -2.66
N LEU A 195 -10.20 -20.12 -2.97
CA LEU A 195 -9.83 -18.80 -2.48
C LEU A 195 -10.77 -17.73 -3.03
N PHE A 196 -11.11 -17.79 -4.32
CA PHE A 196 -12.05 -16.89 -4.97
C PHE A 196 -13.43 -16.95 -4.29
N LEU A 197 -13.98 -18.15 -4.10
CA LEU A 197 -15.28 -18.35 -3.44
C LEU A 197 -15.27 -17.85 -1.99
N PHE A 198 -14.20 -18.12 -1.24
CA PHE A 198 -14.04 -17.64 0.13
C PHE A 198 -14.03 -16.11 0.20
N LEU A 199 -13.20 -15.46 -0.63
CA LEU A 199 -13.10 -14.00 -0.67
C LEU A 199 -14.43 -13.36 -1.12
N HIS A 200 -15.11 -13.93 -2.11
CA HIS A 200 -16.41 -13.43 -2.56
C HIS A 200 -17.48 -13.59 -1.47
N GLY A 201 -17.48 -14.69 -0.72
CA GLY A 201 -18.37 -14.86 0.43
C GLY A 201 -18.11 -13.83 1.54
N VAL A 202 -16.86 -13.45 1.77
CA VAL A 202 -16.48 -12.40 2.74
C VAL A 202 -16.86 -11.00 2.24
N LEU A 203 -16.62 -10.70 0.96
CA LEU A 203 -16.87 -9.37 0.38
C LEU A 203 -18.36 -9.13 0.07
N PHE A 204 -19.11 -10.20 -0.21
CA PHE A 204 -20.53 -10.15 -0.60
C PHE A 204 -21.38 -11.07 0.31
N PRO A 205 -21.45 -10.79 1.63
CA PRO A 205 -22.10 -11.67 2.59
C PRO A 205 -23.60 -11.84 2.26
N GLY A 206 -24.01 -13.10 2.14
CA GLY A 206 -25.42 -13.48 1.88
C GLY A 206 -25.88 -13.26 0.44
N LYS A 207 -24.99 -12.96 -0.50
CA LYS A 207 -25.34 -12.75 -1.92
C LYS A 207 -24.86 -13.92 -2.79
N THR A 208 -25.58 -14.16 -3.88
CA THR A 208 -25.27 -15.15 -4.92
C THR A 208 -25.22 -14.55 -6.32
N ASN A 209 -25.36 -13.22 -6.43
CA ASN A 209 -25.41 -12.49 -7.70
C ASN A 209 -24.07 -12.48 -8.47
N TRP A 210 -23.00 -12.99 -7.86
CA TRP A 210 -21.67 -13.14 -8.45
C TRP A 210 -21.46 -14.48 -9.18
N VAL A 211 -22.48 -15.35 -9.21
CA VAL A 211 -22.49 -16.57 -10.03
C VAL A 211 -23.16 -16.25 -11.36
N PHE A 212 -22.38 -16.29 -12.44
CA PHE A 212 -22.85 -15.94 -13.79
C PHE A 212 -23.14 -17.18 -14.62
N ASP A 213 -24.23 -17.12 -15.39
CA ASP A 213 -24.55 -18.07 -16.44
C ASP A 213 -23.96 -17.53 -17.76
N PRO A 214 -23.07 -18.27 -18.46
CA PRO A 214 -22.48 -17.82 -19.72
C PRO A 214 -23.49 -17.45 -20.82
N ASP A 215 -24.72 -17.99 -20.78
CA ASP A 215 -25.76 -17.71 -21.77
C ASP A 215 -26.48 -16.38 -21.52
N THR A 216 -26.71 -16.02 -20.25
CA THR A 216 -27.38 -14.76 -19.87
C THR A 216 -26.42 -13.63 -19.53
N ASP A 217 -25.23 -13.98 -19.03
CA ASP A 217 -24.18 -13.09 -18.56
C ASP A 217 -22.81 -13.50 -19.18
N PRO A 218 -22.66 -13.42 -20.51
CA PRO A 218 -21.44 -13.82 -21.24
C PRO A 218 -20.19 -13.00 -20.87
N VAL A 219 -20.33 -11.98 -20.01
CA VAL A 219 -19.20 -11.25 -19.41
C VAL A 219 -18.20 -12.19 -18.73
N ILE A 220 -18.64 -13.34 -18.22
CA ILE A 220 -17.76 -14.36 -17.64
C ILE A 220 -16.76 -14.93 -18.66
N ASN A 221 -17.11 -14.93 -19.94
CA ASN A 221 -16.23 -15.43 -21.01
C ASN A 221 -15.11 -14.43 -21.37
N ILE A 222 -15.24 -13.15 -20.98
CA ILE A 222 -14.19 -12.14 -21.11
C ILE A 222 -13.47 -11.85 -19.79
N LEU A 223 -14.06 -12.26 -18.66
CA LEU A 223 -13.46 -12.22 -17.33
C LEU A 223 -13.32 -13.64 -16.76
N PRO A 224 -12.54 -14.54 -17.40
CA PRO A 224 -12.41 -15.92 -16.95
C PRO A 224 -11.61 -16.03 -15.65
N GLU A 225 -11.67 -17.20 -15.02
CA GLU A 225 -10.87 -17.54 -13.84
C GLU A 225 -9.37 -17.25 -14.02
N GLU A 226 -8.82 -17.63 -15.18
CA GLU A 226 -7.41 -17.40 -15.56
C GLU A 226 -7.03 -15.91 -15.49
N PHE A 227 -7.95 -14.99 -15.84
CA PHE A 227 -7.72 -13.56 -15.71
C PHE A 227 -7.64 -13.14 -14.23
N PHE A 228 -8.58 -13.59 -13.40
CA PHE A 228 -8.58 -13.24 -11.98
C PHE A 228 -7.39 -13.83 -11.22
N LEU A 229 -6.94 -15.04 -11.58
CA LEU A 229 -5.70 -15.62 -11.04
C LEU A 229 -4.49 -14.74 -11.38
N GLN A 230 -4.39 -14.27 -12.62
CA GLN A 230 -3.32 -13.37 -13.03
C GLN A 230 -3.37 -12.03 -12.28
N CYS A 231 -4.57 -11.46 -12.06
CA CYS A 231 -4.72 -10.29 -11.19
C CYS A 231 -4.24 -10.56 -9.77
N MET A 232 -4.58 -11.70 -9.20
CA MET A 232 -4.14 -12.08 -7.85
C MET A 232 -2.62 -12.30 -7.76
N ILE A 233 -1.98 -12.83 -8.79
CA ILE A 233 -0.52 -12.93 -8.88
C ILE A 233 0.11 -11.53 -8.95
N VAL A 234 -0.42 -10.63 -9.78
CA VAL A 234 0.05 -9.24 -9.87
C VAL A 234 -0.09 -8.53 -8.51
N ILE A 235 -1.24 -8.67 -7.85
CA ILE A 235 -1.47 -8.15 -6.50
C ILE A 235 -0.43 -8.71 -5.52
N ALA A 236 -0.20 -10.02 -5.51
CA ALA A 236 0.79 -10.64 -4.63
C ALA A 236 2.21 -10.13 -4.88
N VAL A 237 2.62 -9.98 -6.14
CA VAL A 237 3.93 -9.43 -6.51
C VAL A 237 4.06 -7.96 -6.08
N LEU A 238 3.04 -7.14 -6.29
CA LEU A 238 3.03 -5.74 -5.86
C LEU A 238 3.10 -5.63 -4.34
N LEU A 239 2.32 -6.44 -3.61
CA LEU A 239 2.35 -6.50 -2.15
C LEU A 239 3.75 -6.86 -1.63
N VAL A 240 4.40 -7.88 -2.20
CA VAL A 240 5.77 -8.28 -1.84
C VAL A 240 6.75 -7.15 -2.12
N GLY A 241 6.71 -6.57 -3.33
CA GLY A 241 7.62 -5.48 -3.73
C GLY A 241 7.49 -4.24 -2.84
N LEU A 242 6.26 -3.78 -2.59
CA LEU A 242 5.99 -2.63 -1.73
C LEU A 242 6.37 -2.92 -0.27
N SER A 243 6.12 -4.12 0.21
CA SER A 243 6.52 -4.57 1.55
C SER A 243 8.03 -4.47 1.74
N ILE A 244 8.81 -4.94 0.75
CA ILE A 244 10.28 -4.83 0.77
C ILE A 244 10.70 -3.36 0.78
N VAL A 245 10.12 -2.52 -0.08
CA VAL A 245 10.42 -1.07 -0.10
C VAL A 245 10.15 -0.43 1.26
N PHE A 246 9.00 -0.69 1.87
CA PHE A 246 8.67 -0.19 3.20
C PHE A 246 9.66 -0.69 4.25
N MET A 247 10.06 -1.96 4.21
CA MET A 247 11.11 -2.50 5.09
C MET A 247 12.45 -1.80 4.93
N LEU A 248 12.86 -1.51 3.69
CA LEU A 248 14.12 -0.80 3.42
C LEU A 248 14.08 0.64 3.94
N THR A 249 12.95 1.35 3.79
CA THR A 249 12.80 2.72 4.34
C THR A 249 12.73 2.77 5.87
N GLY A 250 12.29 1.69 6.52
CA GLY A 250 12.19 1.58 7.97
C GLY A 250 13.50 1.23 8.69
N ARG A 251 14.58 0.94 7.95
CA ARG A 251 15.92 0.73 8.52
C ARG A 251 16.51 2.08 8.93
N THR A 252 16.43 2.43 10.22
CA THR A 252 17.12 3.60 10.75
C THR A 252 18.63 3.40 10.64
N LYS A 253 19.37 4.40 10.15
CA LYS A 253 20.82 4.42 10.31
C LYS A 253 21.13 4.41 11.81
N LYS A 254 22.02 3.53 12.26
CA LYS A 254 22.49 3.55 13.65
C LYS A 254 23.27 4.85 13.83
N ASP A 255 22.73 5.78 14.60
CA ASP A 255 23.47 6.99 14.97
C ASP A 255 24.65 6.57 15.87
N VAL A 256 25.86 6.92 15.45
CA VAL A 256 27.06 6.72 16.27
C VAL A 256 27.02 7.80 17.35
N VAL A 257 26.77 7.42 18.61
CA VAL A 257 26.62 8.33 19.77
C VAL A 257 27.95 8.53 20.49
N THR A 258 28.45 9.77 20.62
CA THR A 258 29.66 10.29 21.32
C THR A 258 29.45 10.49 22.82
N LYS A 259 29.93 9.57 23.70
CA LYS A 259 30.11 9.85 25.15
C LYS A 259 31.32 10.75 25.33
N ASP A 260 31.11 11.84 26.01
CA ASP A 260 32.20 12.49 26.73
C ASP A 260 32.74 11.54 27.81
N SER A 261 34.05 11.27 27.79
CA SER A 261 34.75 10.62 28.91
C SER A 261 34.71 11.54 30.12
N PRO A 262 34.38 11.06 31.34
CA PRO A 262 34.56 11.85 32.55
C PRO A 262 36.07 11.93 32.83
N GLY A 263 36.59 13.15 32.93
CA GLY A 263 37.94 13.40 33.37
C GLY A 263 38.06 13.15 34.88
N GLU A 264 39.11 12.41 35.25
CA GLU A 264 39.79 12.38 36.56
C GLU A 264 41.23 11.96 36.22
N SER A 265 42.32 12.54 36.71
CA SER A 265 42.59 13.62 37.68
C SER A 265 44.02 14.09 37.43
#